data_AF-A0A0V7ZQ28-F1
#
_entry.id   AF-A0A0V7ZQ28-F1
#
_cell.length_a   1.000
_cell.length_b   1.000
_cell.length_c   1.000
_cell.angle_alpha   90.00
_cell.angle_beta   90.00
_cell.angle_gamma   90.00
#
_symmetry.space_group_name_H-M   'P 1'
#
loop_
_entity.id
_entity.type
_entity.pdbx_description
1 polymer ?
#
loop_
_entity_poly.entity_id
_entity_poly.type
_entity_poly.pdbx_seq_one_letter_code
_entity_poly.pdbx_strand_id
1 'polypeptide(L)'
;MSSPTAADITKVQNNLKNMQELNDYVHNYGQDKITNAYLLLSEHDKSDPGLKIVLSIMKGAFGKIGSSIAGPVGSIVGNFLAGLISSWYDKPPADIKGSFASYVNRFSKTCIAVDTQLAAYHANVVGNWEKSFTFEGSTTTLSELATIAFPDKTDPKFLDLAKAVLLGLDRNLWQQMLDTYKVITFWQDDPMHPLVIKGDKSTPPTKWVQSFYAKNPAYYCIWGWHEGSGCTDYSGWIIKEYSLGTEAQLYKDNSLNIDACKYLFKDSTPGVVINPDGLFTREEVFNSLNIKEETYKLNSGSGYLPNPSSRIPAIVDMATTPTLSKSYLRAHKEGKSLSKLIETEGREKVQQKIIAKAASDSVFAHNLSVRPYQTLEEFLGVKIPEVLDLKIVVEGGKTFGLVIPEPDYSKV
;
A
#
# COMPACT_ATOMS: atom_id res chain seq x y z
N MET A 1 -2.15 25.85 -43.03
CA MET A 1 -1.96 24.38 -43.09
C MET A 1 -2.73 23.85 -44.28
N SER A 2 -2.17 22.87 -45.00
CA SER A 2 -2.83 22.25 -46.15
C SER A 2 -4.07 21.49 -45.71
N SER A 3 -5.15 21.58 -46.48
CA SER A 3 -6.34 20.77 -46.25
C SER A 3 -5.97 19.28 -46.23
N PRO A 4 -6.57 18.47 -45.34
CA PRO A 4 -6.25 17.04 -45.25
C PRO A 4 -6.54 16.33 -46.55
N THR A 5 -5.66 15.41 -46.96
CA THR A 5 -5.96 14.52 -48.08
C THR A 5 -6.97 13.44 -47.67
N ALA A 6 -7.62 12.81 -48.64
CA ALA A 6 -8.50 11.68 -48.36
C ALA A 6 -7.77 10.53 -47.62
N ALA A 7 -6.51 10.29 -47.96
CA ALA A 7 -5.68 9.29 -47.29
C ALA A 7 -5.40 9.65 -45.83
N ASP A 8 -5.13 10.92 -45.53
CA ASP A 8 -4.92 11.38 -44.16
C ASP A 8 -6.20 11.23 -43.33
N ILE A 9 -7.36 11.58 -43.89
CA ILE A 9 -8.66 11.40 -43.25
C ILE A 9 -8.89 9.93 -42.90
N THR A 10 -8.67 9.02 -43.84
CA THR A 10 -8.83 7.57 -43.60
C THR A 10 -7.87 7.06 -42.53
N LYS A 11 -6.61 7.52 -42.50
CA LYS A 11 -5.66 7.15 -41.44
C LYS A 11 -6.14 7.60 -40.06
N VAL A 12 -6.58 8.86 -39.93
CA VAL A 12 -7.11 9.38 -38.66
C VAL A 12 -8.33 8.58 -38.22
N GLN A 13 -9.25 8.26 -39.14
CA GLN A 13 -10.43 7.43 -38.85
C GLN A 13 -10.03 6.05 -38.33
N ASN A 14 -9.09 5.37 -38.98
CA ASN A 14 -8.61 4.06 -38.53
C ASN A 14 -7.96 4.14 -37.15
N ASN A 15 -7.13 5.15 -36.90
CA ASN A 15 -6.49 5.34 -35.60
C ASN A 15 -7.51 5.61 -34.50
N LEU A 16 -8.52 6.46 -34.74
CA LEU A 16 -9.60 6.73 -33.79
C LEU A 16 -10.41 5.47 -33.48
N LYS A 17 -10.74 4.66 -34.51
CA LYS A 17 -11.43 3.38 -34.33
C LYS A 17 -10.61 2.41 -33.47
N ASN A 18 -9.31 2.28 -33.75
CA ASN A 18 -8.44 1.41 -32.97
C ASN A 18 -8.27 1.90 -31.52
N MET A 19 -8.31 3.22 -31.28
CA MET A 19 -8.35 3.78 -29.91
C MET A 19 -9.66 3.49 -29.18
N GLN A 20 -10.80 3.42 -29.89
CA GLN A 20 -12.06 2.95 -29.29
C GLN A 20 -11.92 1.48 -28.87
N GLU A 21 -11.35 0.63 -29.71
CA GLU A 21 -11.10 -0.78 -29.34
C GLU A 21 -10.17 -0.89 -28.11
N LEU A 22 -9.17 -0.01 -27.98
CA LEU A 22 -8.33 0.07 -26.78
C LEU A 22 -9.15 0.48 -25.55
N ASN A 23 -9.99 1.51 -25.66
CA ASN A 23 -10.83 1.99 -24.57
C ASN A 23 -11.84 0.91 -24.13
N ASP A 24 -12.44 0.18 -25.06
CA ASP A 24 -13.30 -0.98 -24.79
C ASP A 24 -12.55 -2.07 -24.01
N TYR A 25 -11.32 -2.37 -24.41
CA TYR A 25 -10.48 -3.34 -23.69
C TYR A 25 -10.20 -2.86 -22.26
N VAL A 26 -9.83 -1.59 -22.10
CA VAL A 26 -9.58 -0.97 -20.78
C VAL A 26 -10.84 -0.92 -19.93
N HIS A 27 -12.00 -0.67 -20.52
CA HIS A 27 -13.28 -0.66 -19.82
C HIS A 27 -13.63 -2.04 -19.28
N ASN A 28 -13.43 -3.09 -20.07
CA ASN A 28 -13.75 -4.46 -19.66
C ASN A 28 -12.81 -4.93 -18.53
N TYR A 29 -11.50 -4.85 -18.73
CA TYR A 29 -10.53 -5.37 -17.75
C TYR A 29 -10.22 -4.40 -16.60
N GLY A 30 -10.50 -3.10 -16.78
CA GLY A 30 -10.30 -2.09 -15.74
C GLY A 30 -11.28 -2.22 -14.58
N GLN A 31 -12.49 -2.72 -14.83
CA GLN A 31 -13.46 -3.01 -13.78
C GLN A 31 -12.97 -4.10 -12.82
N ASP A 32 -12.29 -5.12 -13.35
CA ASP A 32 -11.67 -6.17 -12.54
C ASP A 32 -10.56 -5.59 -11.66
N LYS A 33 -9.76 -4.64 -12.18
CA LYS A 33 -8.73 -3.95 -11.40
C LYS A 33 -9.33 -3.15 -10.24
N ILE A 34 -10.42 -2.43 -10.50
CA ILE A 34 -11.15 -1.67 -9.48
C ILE A 34 -11.70 -2.60 -8.40
N THR A 35 -12.39 -3.66 -8.80
CA THR A 35 -13.00 -4.62 -7.87
C THR A 35 -11.93 -5.33 -7.03
N ASN A 36 -10.82 -5.73 -7.64
CA ASN A 36 -9.71 -6.38 -6.95
C ASN A 36 -9.05 -5.44 -5.92
N ALA A 37 -8.85 -4.16 -6.24
CA ALA A 37 -8.28 -3.19 -5.31
C ALA A 37 -9.16 -3.02 -4.07
N TYR A 38 -10.48 -2.83 -4.23
CA TYR A 38 -11.42 -2.77 -3.11
C TYR A 38 -11.40 -4.04 -2.25
N LEU A 39 -11.41 -5.21 -2.90
CA LEU A 39 -11.34 -6.50 -2.20
C LEU A 39 -10.05 -6.62 -1.36
N LEU A 40 -8.90 -6.37 -1.98
CA LEU A 40 -7.60 -6.52 -1.33
C LEU A 40 -7.38 -5.47 -0.23
N LEU A 41 -7.89 -4.25 -0.39
CA LEU A 41 -7.81 -3.22 0.65
C LEU A 41 -8.87 -3.39 1.75
N SER A 42 -9.75 -4.39 1.63
CA SER A 42 -10.92 -4.58 2.52
C SER A 42 -11.83 -3.36 2.58
N GLU A 43 -11.91 -2.62 1.47
CA GLU A 43 -12.75 -1.45 1.28
C GLU A 43 -14.01 -1.83 0.50
N HIS A 44 -14.96 -0.90 0.42
CA HIS A 44 -16.16 -1.11 -0.38
C HIS A 44 -16.42 0.03 -1.36
N ASP A 45 -16.77 -0.32 -2.60
CA ASP A 45 -17.24 0.63 -3.61
C ASP A 45 -18.69 1.07 -3.33
N LYS A 46 -18.89 1.77 -2.22
CA LYS A 46 -20.20 2.25 -1.73
C LYS A 46 -20.48 3.71 -2.06
N SER A 47 -19.50 4.41 -2.62
CA SER A 47 -19.64 5.83 -2.94
C SER A 47 -18.75 6.20 -4.10
N ASP A 48 -19.29 7.04 -4.98
CA ASP A 48 -18.55 7.67 -6.05
C ASP A 48 -17.45 8.59 -5.49
N PRO A 49 -16.16 8.39 -5.86
CA PRO A 49 -15.05 9.24 -5.42
C PRO A 49 -15.10 10.65 -6.04
N GLY A 50 -16.00 10.88 -6.99
CA GLY A 50 -16.17 12.13 -7.70
C GLY A 50 -15.41 12.16 -9.03
N LEU A 51 -15.85 13.08 -9.89
CA LEU A 51 -15.39 13.20 -11.28
C LEU A 51 -13.86 13.34 -11.38
N LYS A 52 -13.26 14.27 -10.63
CA LYS A 52 -11.83 14.60 -10.75
C LYS A 52 -10.92 13.41 -10.43
N ILE A 53 -11.33 12.54 -9.51
CA ILE A 53 -10.54 11.35 -9.15
C ILE A 53 -10.53 10.36 -10.31
N VAL A 54 -11.69 10.01 -10.86
CA VAL A 54 -11.78 9.08 -11.99
C VAL A 54 -11.08 9.64 -13.23
N LEU A 55 -11.26 10.93 -13.53
CA LEU A 55 -10.53 11.58 -14.64
C LEU A 55 -9.01 11.54 -14.41
N SER A 56 -8.53 11.73 -13.17
CA SER A 56 -7.09 11.68 -12.87
C SER A 56 -6.52 10.29 -13.13
N ILE A 57 -7.23 9.26 -12.69
CA ILE A 57 -6.82 7.86 -12.84
C ILE A 57 -6.83 7.46 -14.32
N MET A 58 -7.89 7.78 -15.07
CA MET A 58 -7.95 7.48 -16.51
C MET A 58 -6.95 8.29 -17.34
N LYS A 59 -6.75 9.58 -17.01
CA LYS A 59 -5.70 10.42 -17.62
C LYS A 59 -4.32 9.79 -17.41
N GLY A 60 -4.01 9.40 -16.17
CA GLY A 60 -2.75 8.74 -15.83
C GLY A 60 -2.58 7.39 -16.55
N ALA A 61 -3.66 6.62 -16.69
CA ALA A 61 -3.66 5.34 -17.41
C ALA A 61 -3.32 5.52 -18.89
N PHE A 62 -4.00 6.43 -19.60
CA PHE A 62 -3.72 6.68 -21.02
C PHE A 62 -2.37 7.37 -21.24
N GLY A 63 -1.92 8.21 -20.30
CA GLY A 63 -0.59 8.80 -20.32
C GLY A 63 0.53 7.73 -20.35
N LYS A 64 0.29 6.54 -19.78
CA LYS A 64 1.27 5.44 -19.80
C LYS A 64 1.54 4.87 -21.20
N ILE A 65 0.66 5.09 -22.17
CA ILE A 65 0.94 4.78 -23.58
C ILE A 65 2.16 5.59 -24.06
N GLY A 66 2.27 6.85 -23.64
CA GLY A 66 3.39 7.73 -24.00
C GLY A 66 4.74 7.28 -23.44
N SER A 67 4.72 6.60 -22.29
CA SER A 67 5.91 6.02 -21.65
C SER A 67 6.25 4.59 -22.12
N SER A 68 5.48 4.03 -23.07
CA SER A 68 5.51 2.61 -23.43
C SER A 68 6.26 2.29 -24.73
N ILE A 69 6.40 0.98 -24.99
CA ILE A 69 7.07 0.25 -26.07
C ILE A 69 6.81 0.78 -27.51
N ALA A 70 5.84 1.66 -27.71
CA ALA A 70 5.42 2.14 -29.03
C ALA A 70 6.17 3.37 -29.56
N GLY A 71 7.11 3.94 -28.80
CA GLY A 71 7.91 5.09 -29.25
C GLY A 71 7.02 6.30 -29.63
N PRO A 72 7.27 6.98 -30.76
CA PRO A 72 6.50 8.17 -31.17
C PRO A 72 4.99 7.95 -31.28
N VAL A 73 4.56 6.74 -31.67
CA VAL A 73 3.13 6.37 -31.74
C VAL A 73 2.50 6.45 -30.35
N GLY A 74 3.18 5.88 -29.35
CA GLY A 74 2.72 5.90 -27.97
C GLY A 74 2.60 7.32 -27.42
N SER A 75 3.58 8.18 -27.70
CA SER A 75 3.58 9.58 -27.23
C SER A 75 2.41 10.37 -27.82
N ILE A 76 2.17 10.30 -29.13
CA ILE A 76 1.07 11.02 -29.78
C ILE A 76 -0.29 10.53 -29.25
N VAL A 77 -0.49 9.22 -29.17
CA VAL A 77 -1.78 8.66 -28.71
C VAL A 77 -2.01 8.89 -27.22
N GLY A 78 -0.96 8.75 -26.40
CA GLY A 78 -1.01 9.05 -24.98
C GLY A 78 -1.38 10.51 -24.72
N ASN A 79 -0.72 11.45 -25.41
CA ASN A 79 -1.03 12.88 -25.32
C ASN A 79 -2.45 13.20 -25.79
N PHE A 80 -2.89 12.57 -26.88
CA PHE A 80 -4.24 12.75 -27.41
C PHE A 80 -5.32 12.26 -26.42
N LEU A 81 -5.25 11.01 -25.96
CA LEU A 81 -6.26 10.42 -25.07
C LEU A 81 -6.21 11.04 -23.67
N ALA A 82 -5.02 11.18 -23.08
CA ALA A 82 -4.88 11.81 -21.77
C ALA A 82 -5.25 13.31 -21.83
N GLY A 83 -4.91 14.01 -22.92
CA GLY A 83 -5.29 15.40 -23.16
C GLY A 83 -6.80 15.58 -23.38
N LEU A 84 -7.44 14.62 -24.05
CA LEU A 84 -8.90 14.57 -24.16
C LEU A 84 -9.55 14.49 -22.77
N ILE A 85 -9.14 13.52 -21.94
CA ILE A 85 -9.63 13.41 -20.56
C ILE A 85 -9.30 14.66 -19.75
N SER A 86 -8.11 15.24 -19.93
CA SER A 86 -7.68 16.45 -19.24
C SER A 86 -8.59 17.65 -19.56
N SER A 87 -9.10 17.74 -20.80
CA SER A 87 -10.02 18.82 -21.19
C SER A 87 -11.37 18.78 -20.44
N TRP A 88 -11.72 17.63 -19.85
CA TRP A 88 -12.97 17.44 -19.12
C TRP A 88 -12.94 17.87 -17.66
N TYR A 89 -11.78 18.27 -17.13
CA TYR A 89 -11.70 18.83 -15.77
C TYR A 89 -12.51 20.12 -15.64
N ASP A 90 -12.49 20.96 -16.68
CA ASP A 90 -13.21 22.24 -16.70
C ASP A 90 -14.57 22.14 -17.40
N LYS A 91 -14.65 21.32 -18.46
CA LYS A 91 -15.84 21.17 -19.30
C LYS A 91 -16.15 19.70 -19.58
N PRO A 92 -16.62 18.94 -18.57
CA PRO A 92 -16.94 17.53 -18.77
C PRO A 92 -18.16 17.33 -19.68
N PRO A 93 -18.24 16.21 -20.42
CA PRO A 93 -19.47 15.75 -21.06
C PRO A 93 -20.65 15.68 -20.07
N ALA A 94 -21.88 15.95 -20.55
CA ALA A 94 -23.06 15.99 -19.69
C ALA A 94 -23.26 14.68 -18.92
N ASP A 95 -22.98 13.56 -19.58
CA ASP A 95 -23.25 12.20 -19.12
C ASP A 95 -22.36 11.77 -17.94
N ILE A 96 -21.29 12.52 -17.65
CA ILE A 96 -20.37 12.26 -16.53
C ILE A 96 -20.40 13.36 -15.46
N LYS A 97 -21.22 14.41 -15.63
CA LYS A 97 -21.38 15.49 -14.63
C LYS A 97 -22.16 15.07 -13.39
N GLY A 98 -23.07 14.10 -13.54
CA GLY A 98 -23.94 13.65 -12.46
C GLY A 98 -23.20 12.91 -11.34
N SER A 99 -23.92 12.62 -10.27
CA SER A 99 -23.48 11.72 -9.21
C SER A 99 -23.70 10.26 -9.62
N PHE A 100 -22.80 9.37 -9.22
CA PHE A 100 -22.94 7.93 -9.44
C PHE A 100 -23.06 7.17 -8.13
N ALA A 101 -23.56 5.95 -8.20
CA ALA A 101 -23.67 5.09 -7.03
C ALA A 101 -22.33 4.48 -6.59
N SER A 102 -21.33 4.45 -7.48
CA SER A 102 -20.07 3.76 -7.25
C SER A 102 -18.96 4.25 -8.20
N TYR A 103 -17.70 3.96 -7.85
CA TYR A 103 -16.53 4.14 -8.69
C TYR A 103 -16.71 3.44 -10.03
N VAL A 104 -17.05 2.14 -10.02
CA VAL A 104 -17.19 1.33 -11.24
C VAL A 104 -18.19 1.94 -12.21
N ASN A 105 -19.32 2.44 -11.71
CA ASN A 105 -20.34 3.10 -12.53
C ASN A 105 -19.82 4.38 -13.18
N ARG A 106 -19.10 5.23 -12.43
CA ARG A 106 -18.49 6.45 -12.99
C ARG A 106 -17.41 6.10 -14.00
N PHE A 107 -16.56 5.11 -13.72
CA PHE A 107 -15.52 4.65 -14.64
C PHE A 107 -16.12 4.16 -15.97
N SER A 108 -17.15 3.32 -15.90
CA SER A 108 -17.87 2.83 -17.09
C SER A 108 -18.45 3.97 -17.93
N LYS A 109 -19.11 4.94 -17.28
CA LYS A 109 -19.68 6.11 -17.96
C LYS A 109 -18.61 7.03 -18.54
N THR A 110 -17.44 7.10 -17.92
CA THR A 110 -16.31 7.84 -18.46
C THR A 110 -15.73 7.15 -19.70
N CYS A 111 -15.63 5.81 -19.71
CA CYS A 111 -15.23 5.06 -20.90
C CYS A 111 -16.22 5.29 -22.07
N ILE A 112 -17.53 5.22 -21.80
CA ILE A 112 -18.56 5.50 -22.82
C ILE A 112 -18.45 6.93 -23.37
N ALA A 113 -18.14 7.92 -22.51
CA ALA A 113 -17.93 9.29 -22.95
C ALA A 113 -16.69 9.44 -23.84
N VAL A 114 -15.63 8.64 -23.61
CA VAL A 114 -14.45 8.59 -24.49
C VAL A 114 -14.88 8.09 -25.86
N ASP A 115 -15.56 6.95 -25.95
CA ASP A 115 -15.96 6.37 -27.23
C ASP A 115 -16.90 7.30 -28.00
N THR A 116 -17.82 7.96 -27.30
CA THR A 116 -18.74 8.94 -27.90
C THR A 116 -17.96 10.10 -28.52
N GLN A 117 -16.93 10.60 -27.83
CA GLN A 117 -16.14 11.72 -28.32
C GLN A 117 -15.20 11.31 -29.47
N LEU A 118 -14.63 10.10 -29.42
CA LEU A 118 -13.83 9.53 -30.51
C LEU A 118 -14.69 9.31 -31.76
N ALA A 119 -15.91 8.79 -31.61
CA ALA A 119 -16.87 8.62 -32.70
C ALA A 119 -17.25 9.96 -33.35
N ALA A 120 -17.44 11.01 -32.55
CA ALA A 120 -17.72 12.35 -33.08
C ALA A 120 -16.55 12.91 -33.91
N TYR A 121 -15.30 12.68 -33.50
CA TYR A 121 -14.12 13.05 -34.30
C TYR A 121 -14.00 12.20 -35.56
N HIS A 122 -14.28 10.90 -35.47
CA HIS A 122 -14.26 9.99 -36.61
C HIS A 122 -15.28 10.42 -37.69
N ALA A 123 -16.49 10.82 -37.27
CA ALA A 123 -17.55 11.25 -38.17
C ALA A 123 -17.25 12.59 -38.87
N ASN A 124 -16.48 13.49 -38.23
CA ASN A 124 -16.12 14.79 -38.78
C ASN A 124 -14.64 15.13 -38.56
N VAL A 125 -13.75 14.37 -39.20
CA VAL A 125 -12.29 14.58 -39.09
C VAL A 125 -11.90 15.97 -39.61
N VAL A 126 -12.43 16.38 -40.76
CA VAL A 126 -12.08 17.66 -41.40
C VAL A 126 -12.44 18.85 -40.50
N GLY A 127 -13.64 18.85 -39.90
CA GLY A 127 -14.07 19.92 -39.00
C GLY A 127 -13.31 19.97 -37.67
N ASN A 128 -12.60 18.90 -37.30
CA ASN A 128 -11.82 18.81 -36.07
C ASN A 128 -10.30 18.75 -36.32
N TRP A 129 -9.84 18.98 -37.56
CA TRP A 129 -8.45 18.78 -37.98
C TRP A 129 -7.43 19.51 -37.09
N GLU A 130 -7.75 20.74 -36.72
CA GLU A 130 -6.89 21.63 -35.91
C GLU A 130 -7.19 21.54 -34.41
N LYS A 131 -8.07 20.63 -33.98
CA LYS A 131 -8.41 20.49 -32.57
C LYS A 131 -7.20 19.97 -31.81
N SER A 132 -6.81 20.68 -30.75
CA SER A 132 -5.63 20.38 -29.96
C SER A 132 -5.98 19.77 -28.59
N PHE A 133 -5.08 18.93 -28.11
CA PHE A 133 -5.16 18.19 -26.86
C PHE A 133 -3.82 18.36 -26.14
N THR A 134 -3.86 18.81 -24.88
CA THR A 134 -2.64 19.10 -24.12
C THR A 134 -2.55 18.20 -22.90
N PHE A 135 -1.41 17.55 -22.73
CA PHE A 135 -1.09 16.69 -21.61
C PHE A 135 0.38 16.87 -21.23
N GLU A 136 0.68 17.06 -19.94
CA GLU A 136 2.04 17.23 -19.40
C GLU A 136 2.92 18.23 -20.19
N GLY A 137 2.33 19.36 -20.61
CA GLY A 137 3.03 20.41 -21.37
C GLY A 137 3.25 20.10 -22.85
N SER A 138 2.88 18.91 -23.31
CA SER A 138 2.89 18.52 -24.73
C SER A 138 1.51 18.71 -25.34
N THR A 139 1.46 19.32 -26.53
CA THR A 139 0.21 19.52 -27.28
C THR A 139 0.25 18.68 -28.56
N THR A 140 -0.82 17.93 -28.80
CA THR A 140 -1.05 17.14 -30.02
C THR A 140 -2.34 17.60 -30.68
N THR A 141 -2.34 17.72 -32.00
CA THR A 141 -3.57 17.99 -32.78
C THR A 141 -4.20 16.70 -33.28
N LEU A 142 -5.48 16.75 -33.65
CA LEU A 142 -6.13 15.61 -34.31
C LEU A 142 -5.40 15.24 -35.63
N SER A 143 -4.90 16.24 -36.35
CA SER A 143 -4.14 16.05 -37.59
C SER A 143 -2.84 15.26 -37.42
N GLU A 144 -2.18 15.33 -36.26
CA GLU A 144 -0.97 14.54 -35.96
C GLU A 144 -1.26 13.04 -35.95
N LEU A 145 -2.51 12.60 -35.73
CA LEU A 145 -2.89 11.20 -35.86
C LEU A 145 -2.69 10.66 -37.29
N ALA A 146 -2.63 11.51 -38.32
CA ALA A 146 -2.32 11.07 -39.69
C ALA A 146 -0.86 10.63 -39.87
N THR A 147 0.03 11.01 -38.95
CA THR A 147 1.47 10.74 -39.01
C THR A 147 1.87 9.37 -38.43
N ILE A 148 0.93 8.70 -37.78
CA ILE A 148 1.14 7.42 -37.08
C ILE A 148 0.23 6.32 -37.61
N ALA A 149 0.58 5.08 -37.28
CA ALA A 149 -0.28 3.91 -37.43
C ALA A 149 -0.49 3.29 -36.04
N PHE A 150 -1.64 3.55 -35.43
CA PHE A 150 -2.01 2.94 -34.16
C PHE A 150 -2.45 1.49 -34.43
N PRO A 151 -1.87 0.49 -33.75
CA PRO A 151 -2.13 -0.91 -34.03
C PRO A 151 -3.61 -1.24 -33.82
N ASP A 152 -4.17 -2.08 -34.69
CA ASP A 152 -5.48 -2.69 -34.45
C ASP A 152 -5.38 -3.85 -33.46
N LYS A 153 -6.52 -4.33 -32.95
CA LYS A 153 -6.55 -5.42 -31.95
C LYS A 153 -5.91 -6.74 -32.37
N THR A 154 -5.66 -6.95 -33.66
CA THR A 154 -5.03 -8.17 -34.18
C THR A 154 -3.50 -8.06 -34.23
N ASP A 155 -2.96 -6.85 -34.17
CA ASP A 155 -1.51 -6.61 -34.03
C ASP A 155 -1.08 -6.91 -32.57
N PRO A 156 -0.06 -7.76 -32.34
CA PRO A 156 0.46 -8.04 -31.00
C PRO A 156 0.83 -6.79 -30.18
N LYS A 157 1.26 -5.70 -30.82
CA LYS A 157 1.58 -4.43 -30.15
C LYS A 157 0.38 -3.78 -29.48
N PHE A 158 -0.84 -4.03 -29.98
CA PHE A 158 -2.05 -3.56 -29.33
C PHE A 158 -2.18 -4.13 -27.91
N LEU A 159 -1.88 -5.42 -27.74
CA LEU A 159 -1.97 -6.06 -26.42
C LEU A 159 -0.93 -5.50 -25.45
N ASP A 160 0.29 -5.21 -25.92
CA ASP A 160 1.33 -4.58 -25.10
C ASP A 160 0.91 -3.18 -24.63
N LEU A 161 0.30 -2.40 -25.52
CA LEU A 161 -0.27 -1.09 -25.21
C LEU A 161 -1.43 -1.21 -24.20
N ALA A 162 -2.36 -2.13 -24.43
CA ALA A 162 -3.48 -2.38 -23.54
C ALA A 162 -3.02 -2.78 -22.13
N LYS A 163 -2.02 -3.65 -22.02
CA LYS A 163 -1.39 -4.02 -20.75
C LYS A 163 -0.73 -2.82 -20.07
N ALA A 164 -0.03 -1.96 -20.82
CA ALA A 164 0.57 -0.75 -20.28
C ALA A 164 -0.49 0.22 -19.72
N VAL A 165 -1.60 0.41 -20.43
CA VAL A 165 -2.72 1.24 -19.96
C VAL A 165 -3.35 0.64 -18.70
N LEU A 166 -3.61 -0.68 -18.69
CA LEU A 166 -4.18 -1.36 -17.53
C LEU A 166 -3.26 -1.30 -16.32
N LEU A 167 -1.94 -1.48 -16.49
CA LEU A 167 -0.97 -1.30 -15.41
C LEU A 167 -0.96 0.15 -14.91
N GLY A 168 -1.07 1.12 -15.83
CA GLY A 168 -1.22 2.53 -15.49
C GLY A 168 -2.48 2.80 -14.67
N LEU A 169 -3.61 2.25 -15.09
CA LEU A 169 -4.89 2.34 -14.37
C LEU A 169 -4.75 1.76 -12.96
N ASP A 170 -4.20 0.57 -12.84
CA ASP A 170 -4.03 -0.17 -11.59
C ASP A 170 -3.12 0.59 -10.61
N ARG A 171 -1.95 1.07 -11.07
CA ARG A 171 -1.06 1.89 -10.24
C ARG A 171 -1.74 3.20 -9.79
N ASN A 172 -2.39 3.93 -10.70
CA ASN A 172 -3.04 5.19 -10.31
C ASN A 172 -4.20 4.98 -9.33
N LEU A 173 -4.98 3.91 -9.52
CA LEU A 173 -6.04 3.51 -8.60
C LEU A 173 -5.48 3.19 -7.22
N TRP A 174 -4.49 2.30 -7.14
CA TRP A 174 -3.89 1.91 -5.86
C TRP A 174 -3.24 3.09 -5.16
N GLN A 175 -2.54 3.97 -5.87
CA GLN A 175 -1.97 5.17 -5.29
C GLN A 175 -3.07 6.03 -4.62
N GLN A 176 -4.18 6.28 -5.33
CA GLN A 176 -5.27 7.08 -4.77
C GLN A 176 -5.92 6.39 -3.57
N MET A 177 -6.17 5.09 -3.64
CA MET A 177 -6.80 4.35 -2.55
C MET A 177 -5.90 4.25 -1.32
N LEU A 178 -4.59 4.06 -1.50
CA LEU A 178 -3.63 4.06 -0.40
C LEU A 178 -3.55 5.43 0.27
N ASP A 179 -3.45 6.52 -0.51
CA ASP A 179 -3.45 7.90 0.01
C ASP A 179 -4.75 8.24 0.77
N THR A 180 -5.89 7.70 0.32
CA THR A 180 -7.20 7.99 0.93
C THR A 180 -7.48 7.17 2.18
N TYR A 181 -7.12 5.88 2.19
CA TYR A 181 -7.61 4.92 3.19
C TYR A 181 -6.52 4.33 4.07
N LYS A 182 -5.24 4.65 3.83
CA LYS A 182 -4.11 4.05 4.54
C LYS A 182 -3.18 5.13 5.08
N VAL A 183 -2.38 4.73 6.06
CA VAL A 183 -1.35 5.56 6.67
C VAL A 183 -0.05 4.76 6.72
N ILE A 184 1.07 5.46 6.65
CA ILE A 184 2.38 4.94 6.98
C ILE A 184 2.63 5.24 8.46
N THR A 185 2.74 4.20 9.28
CA THR A 185 3.04 4.36 10.70
C THR A 185 4.53 4.10 10.93
N PHE A 186 5.26 5.13 11.35
CA PHE A 186 6.60 4.98 11.92
C PHE A 186 6.50 4.44 13.35
N TRP A 187 7.06 3.25 13.58
CA TRP A 187 7.17 2.66 14.90
C TRP A 187 8.40 3.22 15.58
N GLN A 188 8.19 4.23 16.41
CA GLN A 188 9.26 4.85 17.19
C GLN A 188 9.56 3.98 18.41
N ASP A 189 10.66 3.25 18.32
CA ASP A 189 11.33 2.63 19.46
C ASP A 189 11.79 3.69 20.47
N ASP A 190 12.02 3.25 21.71
CA ASP A 190 12.64 4.05 22.75
C ASP A 190 13.96 4.65 22.22
N PRO A 191 14.09 5.99 22.15
CA PRO A 191 15.33 6.62 21.69
C PRO A 191 16.56 6.20 22.50
N MET A 192 16.36 5.75 23.74
CA MET A 192 17.44 5.30 24.61
C MET A 192 17.86 3.84 24.34
N HIS A 193 17.00 3.06 23.68
CA HIS A 193 17.20 1.64 23.41
C HIS A 193 16.75 1.25 21.99
N PRO A 194 17.36 1.84 20.94
CA PRO A 194 17.00 1.49 19.57
C PRO A 194 17.30 0.02 19.26
N LEU A 195 16.54 -0.59 18.34
CA LEU A 195 16.92 -1.88 17.78
C LEU A 195 18.30 -1.76 17.10
N VAL A 196 19.31 -2.42 17.68
CA VAL A 196 20.65 -2.53 17.09
C VAL A 196 20.89 -3.95 16.60
N ILE A 197 20.95 -4.11 15.28
CA ILE A 197 21.42 -5.34 14.65
C ILE A 197 22.95 -5.33 14.69
N LYS A 198 23.53 -6.14 15.58
CA LYS A 198 24.98 -6.33 15.66
C LYS A 198 25.51 -6.87 14.34
N GLY A 199 26.66 -6.36 13.91
CA GLY A 199 27.29 -6.76 12.66
C GLY A 199 28.48 -5.89 12.36
N ASP A 200 28.88 -5.89 11.09
CA ASP A 200 29.97 -5.07 10.57
C ASP A 200 29.45 -3.91 9.72
N LYS A 201 30.12 -2.76 9.77
CA LYS A 201 29.75 -1.54 9.05
C LYS A 201 29.74 -1.70 7.53
N SER A 202 30.57 -2.58 6.99
CA SER A 202 30.64 -2.86 5.56
C SER A 202 29.57 -3.83 5.08
N THR A 203 28.84 -4.47 6.00
CA THR A 203 27.81 -5.46 5.67
C THR A 203 26.45 -4.98 6.18
N PRO A 204 25.66 -4.28 5.34
CA PRO A 204 24.30 -3.86 5.67
C PRO A 204 23.43 -5.05 6.11
N PRO A 205 22.39 -4.81 6.94
CA PRO A 205 21.55 -5.85 7.52
C PRO A 205 20.52 -6.42 6.52
N THR A 206 20.82 -6.42 5.22
CA THR A 206 19.87 -6.72 4.14
C THR A 206 19.24 -8.10 4.28
N LYS A 207 19.99 -9.13 4.70
CA LYS A 207 19.43 -10.49 4.92
C LYS A 207 18.42 -10.52 6.07
N TRP A 208 18.69 -9.77 7.14
CA TRP A 208 17.74 -9.65 8.26
C TRP A 208 16.48 -8.93 7.79
N VAL A 209 16.63 -7.81 7.08
CA VAL A 209 15.52 -7.02 6.52
C VAL A 209 14.66 -7.85 5.56
N GLN A 210 15.26 -8.65 4.68
CA GLN A 210 14.53 -9.57 3.80
C GLN A 210 13.74 -10.62 4.59
N SER A 211 14.34 -11.18 5.65
CA SER A 211 13.67 -12.12 6.54
C SER A 211 12.53 -11.46 7.33
N PHE A 212 12.71 -10.20 7.70
CA PHE A 212 11.69 -9.39 8.35
C PHE A 212 10.51 -9.14 7.42
N TYR A 213 10.73 -8.70 6.18
CA TYR A 213 9.66 -8.49 5.19
C TYR A 213 8.92 -9.78 4.81
N ALA A 214 9.59 -10.93 4.84
CA ALA A 214 8.92 -12.21 4.59
C ALA A 214 7.84 -12.53 5.65
N LYS A 215 8.00 -12.02 6.87
CA LYS A 215 7.04 -12.21 7.98
C LYS A 215 6.11 -11.02 8.17
N ASN A 216 6.61 -9.82 7.87
CA ASN A 216 5.91 -8.55 8.02
C ASN A 216 5.87 -7.83 6.65
N PRO A 217 5.09 -8.33 5.67
CA PRO A 217 5.20 -7.88 4.27
C PRO A 217 4.74 -6.45 4.03
N ALA A 218 3.95 -5.89 4.94
CA ALA A 218 3.45 -4.51 4.91
C ALA A 218 4.46 -3.47 5.40
N TYR A 219 5.68 -3.88 5.75
CA TYR A 219 6.67 -2.99 6.34
C TYR A 219 7.74 -2.54 5.35
N TYR A 220 8.34 -1.41 5.68
CA TYR A 220 9.55 -0.87 5.11
C TYR A 220 10.50 -0.46 6.22
N CYS A 221 11.75 -0.86 6.07
CA CYS A 221 12.84 -0.62 7.00
C CYS A 221 13.87 0.28 6.32
N ILE A 222 14.27 1.33 7.04
CA ILE A 222 15.50 2.07 6.73
C ILE A 222 16.51 1.78 7.83
N TRP A 223 17.80 1.86 7.50
CA TRP A 223 18.86 1.56 8.45
C TRP A 223 20.03 2.53 8.36
N GLY A 224 20.68 2.75 9.50
CA GLY A 224 21.87 3.57 9.62
C GLY A 224 22.90 2.91 10.52
N TRP A 225 24.18 3.05 10.18
CA TRP A 225 25.24 2.55 11.04
C TRP A 225 25.40 3.47 12.24
N HIS A 226 25.43 2.86 13.42
CA HIS A 226 25.71 3.50 14.69
C HIS A 226 27.08 3.07 15.19
N GLU A 227 27.92 4.05 15.54
CA GLU A 227 29.20 3.80 16.19
C GLU A 227 28.99 3.86 17.71
N GLY A 228 29.18 2.72 18.37
CA GLY A 228 29.11 2.63 19.82
C GLY A 228 30.18 3.49 20.49
N SER A 229 29.76 4.27 21.47
CA SER A 229 30.59 5.29 22.14
C SER A 229 31.08 4.90 23.54
N GLY A 230 30.83 3.66 24.01
CA GLY A 230 31.24 3.27 25.36
C GLY A 230 30.79 1.89 25.82
N CYS A 231 30.81 1.67 27.13
CA CYS A 231 30.61 0.35 27.72
C CYS A 231 29.16 -0.17 27.63
N THR A 232 28.18 0.70 27.40
CA THR A 232 26.75 0.33 27.28
C THR A 232 26.19 0.55 25.87
N ASP A 233 27.02 1.02 24.95
CA ASP A 233 26.63 1.43 23.61
C ASP A 233 27.37 0.58 22.57
N TYR A 234 26.63 -0.21 21.79
CA TYR A 234 27.19 -1.17 20.86
C TYR A 234 27.15 -0.63 19.43
N SER A 235 28.25 -0.75 18.68
CA SER A 235 28.19 -0.51 17.24
C SER A 235 27.28 -1.53 16.55
N GLY A 236 26.53 -1.08 15.57
CA GLY A 236 25.65 -1.92 14.79
C GLY A 236 24.71 -1.11 13.90
N TRP A 237 23.80 -1.80 13.24
CA TRP A 237 22.81 -1.16 12.39
C TRP A 237 21.55 -0.84 13.17
N ILE A 238 21.22 0.44 13.28
CA ILE A 238 19.93 0.90 13.79
C ILE A 238 18.90 0.73 12.68
N ILE A 239 17.79 0.05 12.97
CA ILE A 239 16.67 -0.12 12.05
C ILE A 239 15.53 0.80 12.48
N LYS A 240 14.88 1.45 11.51
CA LYS A 240 13.62 2.17 11.70
C LYS A 240 12.56 1.50 10.86
N GLU A 241 11.37 1.35 11.41
CA GLU A 241 10.29 0.56 10.82
C GLU A 241 9.06 1.40 10.51
N TYR A 242 8.58 1.25 9.29
CA TYR A 242 7.39 1.92 8.77
C TYR A 242 6.41 0.86 8.33
N SER A 243 5.20 0.83 8.88
CA SER A 243 4.15 -0.10 8.46
C SER A 243 3.13 0.63 7.60
N LEU A 244 2.75 0.05 6.48
CA LEU A 244 1.60 0.49 5.70
C LEU A 244 0.35 -0.21 6.22
N GLY A 245 -0.66 0.55 6.63
CA GLY A 245 -1.88 -0.03 7.20
C GLY A 245 -2.97 1.00 7.43
N THR A 246 -3.88 0.70 8.35
CA THR A 246 -4.73 1.72 8.97
C THR A 246 -4.06 2.22 10.26
N GLU A 247 -4.72 3.13 10.98
CA GLU A 247 -4.21 3.65 12.26
C GLU A 247 -3.80 2.53 13.22
N ALA A 248 -2.57 2.63 13.75
CA ALA A 248 -2.01 1.66 14.68
C ALA A 248 -2.73 1.72 16.05
N GLN A 249 -2.88 0.58 16.69
CA GLN A 249 -3.50 0.43 18.01
C GLN A 249 -2.53 -0.21 19.00
N LEU A 250 -2.84 -0.08 20.30
CA LEU A 250 -2.02 -0.59 21.41
C LEU A 250 -1.61 -2.06 21.27
N TYR A 251 -2.46 -2.89 20.67
CA TYR A 251 -2.24 -4.33 20.57
C TYR A 251 -2.17 -4.85 19.13
N LYS A 252 -2.31 -3.98 18.13
CA LYS A 252 -2.36 -4.34 16.71
C LYS A 252 -1.79 -3.22 15.86
N ASP A 253 -0.91 -3.59 14.93
CA ASP A 253 -0.38 -2.63 13.96
C ASP A 253 -1.39 -2.23 12.88
N ASN A 254 -2.45 -3.02 12.70
CA ASN A 254 -3.43 -2.91 11.63
C ASN A 254 -2.78 -2.77 10.24
N SER A 255 -1.67 -3.50 10.06
CA SER A 255 -0.94 -3.57 8.80
C SER A 255 -1.81 -4.08 7.66
N LEU A 256 -1.47 -3.66 6.45
CA LEU A 256 -2.06 -4.15 5.23
C LEU A 256 -1.95 -5.68 5.16
N ASN A 257 -3.02 -6.37 4.74
CA ASN A 257 -3.01 -7.82 4.70
C ASN A 257 -1.99 -8.37 3.69
N ILE A 258 -1.61 -9.64 3.89
CA ILE A 258 -0.55 -10.30 3.12
C ILE A 258 -0.85 -10.33 1.61
N ASP A 259 -2.09 -10.57 1.21
CA ASP A 259 -2.43 -10.72 -0.20
C ASP A 259 -2.42 -9.38 -0.93
N ALA A 260 -2.86 -8.30 -0.26
CA ALA A 260 -2.66 -6.95 -0.75
C ALA A 260 -1.18 -6.60 -0.87
N CYS A 261 -0.33 -7.00 0.09
CA CYS A 261 1.11 -6.78 0.00
C CYS A 261 1.77 -7.55 -1.15
N LYS A 262 1.35 -8.80 -1.40
CA LYS A 262 1.84 -9.60 -2.55
C LYS A 262 1.48 -8.93 -3.87
N TYR A 263 0.27 -8.39 -3.97
CA TYR A 263 -0.16 -7.66 -5.16
C TYR A 263 0.59 -6.33 -5.33
N LEU A 264 0.79 -5.62 -4.23
CA LEU A 264 1.36 -4.28 -4.22
C LEU A 264 2.84 -4.26 -4.55
N PHE A 265 3.65 -5.14 -3.95
CA PHE A 265 5.10 -4.97 -3.95
C PHE A 265 5.85 -5.86 -4.92
N LYS A 266 6.79 -5.26 -5.66
CA LYS A 266 7.68 -5.94 -6.61
C LYS A 266 8.89 -6.59 -5.94
N ASP A 267 9.49 -5.94 -4.97
CA ASP A 267 10.84 -6.23 -4.49
C ASP A 267 10.96 -6.19 -2.97
N SER A 268 11.61 -7.17 -2.35
CA SER A 268 11.79 -7.14 -0.89
C SER A 268 12.74 -6.01 -0.48
N THR A 269 13.93 -5.96 -1.07
CA THR A 269 14.92 -4.88 -0.89
C THR A 269 15.35 -4.37 -2.26
N PRO A 270 15.96 -3.18 -2.37
CA PRO A 270 16.44 -2.68 -3.65
C PRO A 270 17.25 -3.72 -4.42
N GLY A 271 16.83 -4.00 -5.65
CA GLY A 271 17.46 -4.99 -6.53
C GLY A 271 17.05 -6.46 -6.32
N VAL A 272 16.17 -6.77 -5.35
CA VAL A 272 15.71 -8.14 -5.07
C VAL A 272 14.23 -8.28 -5.36
N VAL A 273 13.91 -8.64 -6.60
CA VAL A 273 12.54 -8.86 -7.07
C VAL A 273 11.96 -10.13 -6.43
N ILE A 274 10.79 -10.01 -5.81
CA ILE A 274 10.02 -11.13 -5.24
C ILE A 274 8.72 -11.40 -6.00
N ASN A 275 8.21 -10.38 -6.71
CA ASN A 275 7.04 -10.48 -7.57
C ASN A 275 7.21 -9.53 -8.76
N PRO A 276 7.60 -10.01 -9.96
CA PRO A 276 7.75 -9.14 -11.11
C PRO A 276 6.44 -8.45 -11.54
N ASP A 277 5.29 -9.05 -11.19
CA ASP A 277 3.95 -8.54 -11.49
C ASP A 277 3.40 -7.61 -10.40
N GLY A 278 4.19 -7.34 -9.33
CA GLY A 278 3.81 -6.39 -8.29
C GLY A 278 3.59 -4.99 -8.87
N LEU A 279 2.79 -4.16 -8.22
CA LEU A 279 2.50 -2.82 -8.74
C LEU A 279 3.68 -1.85 -8.60
N PHE A 280 4.32 -1.80 -7.44
CA PHE A 280 5.31 -0.80 -7.06
C PHE A 280 6.53 -1.45 -6.41
N THR A 281 7.68 -0.77 -6.44
CA THR A 281 8.73 -1.14 -5.48
C THR A 281 8.31 -0.74 -4.07
N ARG A 282 8.89 -1.37 -3.04
CA ARG A 282 8.63 -0.95 -1.65
C ARG A 282 9.04 0.51 -1.44
N GLU A 283 10.19 0.91 -1.97
CA GLU A 283 10.65 2.29 -1.87
C GLU A 283 9.68 3.29 -2.51
N GLU A 284 9.11 2.98 -3.68
CA GLU A 284 8.10 3.82 -4.33
C GLU A 284 6.90 4.06 -3.40
N VAL A 285 6.38 3.01 -2.77
CA VAL A 285 5.20 3.09 -1.89
C VAL A 285 5.44 4.01 -0.70
N PHE A 286 6.58 3.82 -0.01
CA PHE A 286 6.84 4.53 1.24
C PHE A 286 7.39 5.94 1.04
N ASN A 287 8.05 6.23 -0.09
CA ASN A 287 8.74 7.52 -0.29
C ASN A 287 8.17 8.38 -1.41
N SER A 288 7.36 7.82 -2.33
CA SER A 288 6.95 8.52 -3.57
C SER A 288 5.44 8.64 -3.78
N LEU A 289 4.60 7.90 -3.04
CA LEU A 289 3.15 7.92 -3.23
C LEU A 289 2.41 8.99 -2.40
N ASN A 290 3.12 9.79 -1.61
CA ASN A 290 2.57 10.85 -0.74
C ASN A 290 1.55 10.36 0.30
N ILE A 291 1.59 9.09 0.69
CA ILE A 291 0.73 8.54 1.74
C ILE A 291 1.04 9.24 3.06
N LYS A 292 0.02 9.60 3.83
CA LYS A 292 0.16 10.24 5.13
C LYS A 292 1.04 9.42 6.07
N GLU A 293 2.03 10.05 6.69
CA GLU A 293 2.86 9.44 7.74
C GLU A 293 2.41 9.87 9.15
N GLU A 294 2.41 8.92 10.09
CA GLU A 294 2.16 9.13 11.51
C GLU A 294 3.23 8.42 12.35
N THR A 295 3.50 8.92 13.55
CA THR A 295 4.44 8.29 14.48
C THR A 295 3.69 7.62 15.62
N TYR A 296 3.89 6.32 15.77
CA TYR A 296 3.43 5.57 16.94
C TYR A 296 4.60 5.37 17.89
N LYS A 297 4.46 5.89 19.12
CA LYS A 297 5.46 5.73 20.18
C LYS A 297 5.16 4.46 20.96
N LEU A 298 6.09 3.53 20.95
CA LEU A 298 6.02 2.37 21.81
C LEU A 298 6.21 2.83 23.25
N ASN A 299 5.28 2.48 24.13
CA ASN A 299 5.53 2.53 25.57
C ASN A 299 6.52 1.39 25.87
N SER A 300 7.81 1.63 25.64
CA SER A 300 8.84 0.75 26.15
C SER A 300 8.65 0.67 27.66
N GLY A 301 8.55 -0.53 28.21
CA GLY A 301 8.43 -0.77 29.64
C GLY A 301 9.64 -0.34 30.46
N SER A 302 10.44 0.63 29.99
CA SER A 302 11.31 1.40 30.87
C SER A 302 10.40 1.99 31.95
N GLY A 303 10.73 1.78 33.22
CA GLY A 303 9.91 2.23 34.36
C GLY A 303 9.73 3.75 34.48
N TYR A 304 9.97 4.51 33.40
CA TYR A 304 9.58 5.90 33.28
C TYR A 304 8.07 5.96 33.00
N LEU A 305 7.31 6.08 34.09
CA LEU A 305 5.98 6.67 34.03
C LEU A 305 6.07 7.94 33.16
N PRO A 306 5.20 8.12 32.15
CA PRO A 306 5.16 9.36 31.41
C PRO A 306 4.97 10.50 32.42
N ASN A 307 5.77 11.54 32.26
CA ASN A 307 5.63 12.78 33.02
C ASN A 307 4.13 13.14 33.06
N PRO A 308 3.50 13.34 34.24
CA PRO A 308 2.06 13.58 34.35
C PRO A 308 1.57 14.84 33.59
N SER A 309 2.47 15.65 33.04
CA SER A 309 2.16 16.76 32.14
C SER A 309 2.05 16.39 30.64
N SER A 310 2.50 15.21 30.20
CA SER A 310 2.28 14.74 28.81
C SER A 310 0.97 13.96 28.73
N ARG A 311 -0.15 14.70 28.75
CA ARG A 311 -1.49 14.20 28.43
C ARG A 311 -1.54 13.75 26.97
N ILE A 312 -1.10 12.52 26.69
CA ILE A 312 -1.86 11.69 25.75
C ILE A 312 -3.17 11.38 26.48
N PRO A 313 -4.35 11.51 25.87
CA PRO A 313 -5.61 11.31 26.57
C PRO A 313 -5.70 9.86 27.06
N ALA A 314 -5.30 9.64 28.31
CA ALA A 314 -5.91 8.66 29.18
C ALA A 314 -7.35 9.13 29.45
N ILE A 315 -8.17 9.09 28.41
CA ILE A 315 -9.62 9.06 28.52
C ILE A 315 -10.04 7.74 27.87
N VAL A 316 -9.57 6.64 28.45
CA VAL A 316 -10.50 5.53 28.67
C VAL A 316 -11.03 5.79 30.05
N ASP A 317 -12.28 6.26 30.07
CA ASP A 317 -13.09 6.47 31.25
C ASP A 317 -12.91 5.28 32.21
N MET A 318 -12.19 5.48 33.33
CA MET A 318 -11.95 4.44 34.35
C MET A 318 -13.25 4.00 35.05
N ALA A 319 -14.41 4.51 34.61
CA ALA A 319 -15.73 4.09 35.06
C ALA A 319 -16.25 2.82 34.36
N THR A 320 -15.55 2.27 33.37
CA THR A 320 -15.95 1.00 32.73
C THR A 320 -14.97 -0.12 33.09
N THR A 321 -15.45 -1.13 33.80
CA THR A 321 -14.70 -2.39 34.01
C THR A 321 -14.18 -2.87 32.66
N PRO A 322 -12.87 -3.11 32.47
CA PRO A 322 -12.35 -3.48 31.16
C PRO A 322 -13.03 -4.77 30.71
N THR A 323 -13.83 -4.67 29.65
CA THR A 323 -14.61 -5.78 29.13
C THR A 323 -13.75 -6.58 28.18
N LEU A 324 -13.60 -7.88 28.47
CA LEU A 324 -12.93 -8.82 27.57
C LEU A 324 -13.59 -8.80 26.19
N SER A 325 -12.80 -8.81 25.11
CA SER A 325 -13.40 -8.79 23.79
C SER A 325 -14.20 -10.07 23.51
N LYS A 326 -15.23 -9.94 22.67
CA LYS A 326 -16.00 -11.09 22.16
C LYS A 326 -15.09 -12.11 21.46
N SER A 327 -14.00 -11.65 20.85
CA SER A 327 -13.03 -12.51 20.17
C SER A 327 -12.24 -13.38 21.16
N TYR A 328 -11.78 -12.78 22.27
CA TYR A 328 -11.14 -13.51 23.35
C TYR A 328 -12.11 -14.51 23.99
N LEU A 329 -13.33 -14.08 24.34
CA LEU A 329 -14.33 -14.96 24.99
C LEU A 329 -14.66 -16.19 24.12
N ARG A 330 -14.76 -16.01 22.80
CA ARG A 330 -14.94 -17.12 21.86
C ARG A 330 -13.74 -18.06 21.86
N ALA A 331 -12.52 -17.51 21.71
CA ALA A 331 -11.30 -18.30 21.71
C ALA A 331 -11.11 -19.06 23.03
N HIS A 332 -11.41 -18.44 24.17
CA HIS A 332 -11.38 -19.08 25.48
C HIS A 332 -12.34 -20.27 25.57
N LYS A 333 -13.58 -20.11 25.08
CA LYS A 333 -14.57 -21.20 25.01
C LYS A 333 -14.11 -22.35 24.08
N GLU A 334 -13.37 -22.03 23.02
CA GLU A 334 -12.77 -23.00 22.10
C GLU A 334 -11.45 -23.62 22.63
N GLY A 335 -10.98 -23.24 23.83
CA GLY A 335 -9.70 -23.69 24.37
C GLY A 335 -8.46 -23.02 23.75
N LYS A 336 -8.64 -22.02 22.88
CA LYS A 336 -7.59 -21.28 22.16
C LYS A 336 -7.22 -19.96 22.84
N SER A 337 -7.17 -19.94 24.17
CA SER A 337 -6.69 -18.77 24.93
C SER A 337 -5.37 -19.07 25.62
N LEU A 338 -4.58 -18.04 25.89
CA LEU A 338 -3.30 -18.21 26.60
C LEU A 338 -3.50 -18.89 27.95
N SER A 339 -4.53 -18.52 28.71
CA SER A 339 -4.85 -19.16 30.00
C SER A 339 -5.11 -20.65 29.84
N LYS A 340 -5.88 -21.07 28.83
CA LYS A 340 -6.16 -22.48 28.55
C LYS A 340 -4.92 -23.25 28.11
N LEU A 341 -4.06 -22.62 27.32
CA LEU A 341 -2.78 -23.21 26.93
C LEU A 341 -1.88 -23.43 28.14
N ILE A 342 -1.79 -22.45 29.03
CA ILE A 342 -1.01 -22.56 30.28
C ILE A 342 -1.59 -23.62 31.22
N GLU A 343 -2.91 -23.70 31.37
CA GLU A 343 -3.59 -24.76 32.14
C GLU A 343 -3.26 -26.16 31.59
N THR A 344 -3.18 -26.30 30.26
CA THR A 344 -2.99 -27.60 29.60
C THR A 344 -1.52 -28.02 29.55
N GLU A 345 -0.61 -27.09 29.23
CA GLU A 345 0.79 -27.40 28.98
C GLU A 345 1.74 -27.04 30.13
N GLY A 346 1.30 -26.21 31.06
CA GLY A 346 2.13 -25.60 32.09
C GLY A 346 2.85 -24.34 31.61
N ARG A 347 2.94 -23.33 32.49
CA ARG A 347 3.56 -22.03 32.20
C ARG A 347 5.00 -22.15 31.71
N GLU A 348 5.81 -22.97 32.38
CA GLU A 348 7.24 -23.13 32.06
C GLU A 348 7.44 -23.65 30.64
N LYS A 349 6.63 -24.62 30.21
CA LYS A 349 6.72 -25.19 28.87
C LYS A 349 6.36 -24.16 27.79
N VAL A 350 5.30 -23.38 28.01
CA VAL A 350 4.92 -22.27 27.12
C VAL A 350 6.04 -21.24 27.03
N GLN A 351 6.61 -20.85 28.17
CA GLN A 351 7.71 -19.89 28.22
C GLN A 351 8.97 -20.40 27.50
N GLN A 352 9.36 -21.66 27.70
CA GLN A 352 10.52 -22.26 27.03
C GLN A 352 10.34 -22.33 25.51
N LYS A 353 9.11 -22.61 25.02
CA LYS A 353 8.81 -22.54 23.57
C LYS A 353 9.07 -21.14 23.00
N ILE A 354 8.63 -20.09 23.69
CA ILE A 354 8.82 -18.69 23.28
C ILE A 354 10.30 -18.33 23.29
N ILE A 355 11.02 -18.67 24.38
CA ILE A 355 12.46 -18.40 24.52
C ILE A 355 13.26 -19.11 23.42
N ALA A 356 13.00 -20.40 23.19
CA ALA A 356 13.67 -21.17 22.16
C ALA A 356 13.42 -20.60 20.75
N LYS A 357 12.19 -20.13 20.50
CA LYS A 357 11.85 -19.46 19.24
C LYS A 357 12.59 -18.13 19.10
N ALA A 358 12.62 -17.30 20.13
CA ALA A 358 13.37 -16.03 20.13
C ALA A 358 14.88 -16.24 19.96
N ALA A 359 15.45 -17.28 20.58
CA ALA A 359 16.87 -17.59 20.45
C ALA A 359 17.27 -18.04 19.03
N SER A 360 16.36 -18.70 18.31
CA SER A 360 16.62 -19.23 16.96
C SER A 360 16.18 -18.32 15.82
N ASP A 361 15.40 -17.28 16.13
CA ASP A 361 14.76 -16.42 15.14
C ASP A 361 14.79 -14.96 15.60
N SER A 362 15.80 -14.22 15.12
CA SER A 362 16.02 -12.82 15.49
C SER A 362 14.87 -11.90 15.08
N VAL A 363 14.13 -12.24 14.01
CA VAL A 363 12.95 -11.46 13.61
C VAL A 363 11.80 -11.71 14.58
N PHE A 364 11.61 -12.96 15.02
CA PHE A 364 10.63 -13.26 16.06
C PHE A 364 10.98 -12.58 17.38
N ALA A 365 12.25 -12.63 17.81
CA ALA A 365 12.69 -11.95 19.02
C ALA A 365 12.41 -10.45 18.98
N HIS A 366 12.68 -9.82 17.84
CA HIS A 366 12.39 -8.42 17.61
C HIS A 366 10.88 -8.12 17.63
N ASN A 367 10.09 -8.82 16.81
CA ASN A 367 8.63 -8.68 16.79
C ASN A 367 8.03 -8.89 18.19
N LEU A 368 8.55 -9.84 18.98
CA LEU A 368 8.11 -10.09 20.34
C LEU A 368 8.36 -8.88 21.26
N SER A 369 9.48 -8.18 21.09
CA SER A 369 9.81 -6.99 21.90
C SER A 369 8.96 -5.76 21.56
N VAL A 370 8.57 -5.60 20.29
CA VAL A 370 7.85 -4.42 19.80
C VAL A 370 6.33 -4.64 19.78
N ARG A 371 5.89 -5.87 19.46
CA ARG A 371 4.49 -6.26 19.26
C ARG A 371 4.20 -7.57 19.99
N PRO A 372 4.32 -7.63 21.33
CA PRO A 372 4.28 -8.89 22.07
C PRO A 372 2.97 -9.65 21.91
N TYR A 373 1.82 -8.97 21.96
CA TYR A 373 0.51 -9.61 21.83
C TYR A 373 0.38 -10.32 20.49
N GLN A 374 0.52 -9.57 19.39
CA GLN A 374 0.39 -10.11 18.03
C GLN A 374 1.36 -11.26 17.80
N THR A 375 2.62 -11.08 18.18
CA THR A 375 3.67 -12.10 17.99
C THR A 375 3.37 -13.39 18.74
N LEU A 376 2.90 -13.29 19.99
CA LEU A 376 2.56 -14.46 20.80
C LEU A 376 1.27 -15.13 20.35
N GLU A 377 0.24 -14.35 19.99
CA GLU A 377 -1.02 -14.88 19.48
C GLU A 377 -0.81 -15.69 18.19
N GLU A 378 -0.03 -15.16 17.25
CA GLU A 378 0.30 -15.83 15.99
C GLU A 378 1.14 -17.08 16.21
N PHE A 379 2.19 -16.99 17.03
CA PHE A 379 3.10 -18.12 17.25
C PHE A 379 2.48 -19.25 18.05
N LEU A 380 1.70 -18.93 19.08
CA LEU A 380 1.05 -19.93 19.94
C LEU A 380 -0.32 -20.38 19.40
N GLY A 381 -0.89 -19.65 18.44
CA GLY A 381 -2.23 -19.92 17.91
C GLY A 381 -3.33 -19.68 18.95
N VAL A 382 -3.16 -18.69 19.82
CA VAL A 382 -4.08 -18.37 20.94
C VAL A 382 -4.53 -16.92 20.91
N LYS A 383 -5.53 -16.59 21.74
CA LYS A 383 -5.88 -15.22 22.10
C LYS A 383 -5.44 -14.85 23.51
N ILE A 384 -4.90 -13.64 23.65
CA ILE A 384 -4.45 -13.04 24.90
C ILE A 384 -5.51 -12.01 25.32
N PRO A 385 -5.97 -12.03 26.57
CA PRO A 385 -6.99 -11.08 27.01
C PRO A 385 -6.41 -9.66 27.07
N GLU A 386 -7.21 -8.67 26.68
CA GLU A 386 -6.78 -7.26 26.58
C GLU A 386 -6.45 -6.61 27.94
N VAL A 387 -6.79 -7.28 29.04
CA VAL A 387 -6.54 -6.86 30.42
C VAL A 387 -5.18 -7.31 30.97
N LEU A 388 -4.50 -8.23 30.28
CA LEU A 388 -3.20 -8.73 30.71
C LEU A 388 -2.13 -7.78 30.17
N ASP A 389 -1.22 -7.29 31.00
CA ASP A 389 -0.04 -6.50 30.59
C ASP A 389 1.16 -7.41 30.30
N LEU A 390 1.75 -7.29 29.11
CA LEU A 390 2.91 -8.08 28.67
C LEU A 390 4.16 -7.22 28.63
N LYS A 391 5.11 -7.52 29.53
CA LYS A 391 6.45 -6.91 29.50
C LYS A 391 7.47 -7.93 29.01
N ILE A 392 8.09 -7.63 27.88
CA ILE A 392 9.18 -8.42 27.32
C ILE A 392 10.50 -7.76 27.67
N VAL A 393 11.37 -8.49 28.36
CA VAL A 393 12.75 -8.07 28.64
C VAL A 393 13.67 -8.93 27.81
N VAL A 394 14.40 -8.30 26.88
CA VAL A 394 15.46 -8.96 26.13
C VAL A 394 16.74 -8.85 26.94
N GLU A 395 17.17 -9.96 27.53
CA GLU A 395 18.40 -10.00 28.31
C GLU A 395 19.63 -9.92 27.40
N GLY A 396 20.66 -9.23 27.88
CA GLY A 396 21.95 -9.09 27.21
C GLY A 396 23.08 -9.14 28.22
N GLY A 397 24.32 -8.92 27.76
CA GLY A 397 25.49 -9.00 28.65
C GLY A 397 25.48 -8.01 29.83
N LYS A 398 24.54 -7.05 29.86
CA LYS A 398 24.40 -6.03 30.92
C LYS A 398 22.95 -5.75 31.34
N THR A 399 21.98 -6.47 30.80
CA THR A 399 20.55 -6.30 31.11
C THR A 399 19.99 -7.65 31.47
N PHE A 400 19.39 -7.77 32.65
CA PHE A 400 18.71 -8.99 33.10
C PHE A 400 17.36 -8.62 33.71
N GLY A 401 16.36 -9.46 33.49
CA GLY A 401 15.02 -9.28 34.04
C GLY A 401 14.90 -10.02 35.37
N LEU A 402 14.33 -9.35 36.38
CA LEU A 402 13.87 -10.02 37.60
C LEU A 402 12.35 -10.01 37.63
N VAL A 403 11.75 -11.19 37.78
CA VAL A 403 10.30 -11.34 37.99
C VAL A 403 10.07 -11.57 39.47
N ILE A 404 9.52 -10.58 40.15
CA ILE A 404 9.15 -10.67 41.57
C ILE A 404 7.63 -10.82 41.63
N PRO A 405 7.08 -11.95 42.13
CA PRO A 405 5.65 -12.13 42.25
C PRO A 405 5.07 -11.13 43.26
N GLU A 406 3.88 -10.61 42.96
CA GLU A 406 3.17 -9.75 43.91
C GLU A 406 2.78 -10.57 45.16
N PRO A 407 2.95 -10.01 46.37
CA PRO A 407 2.49 -10.66 47.59
C PRO A 407 0.97 -10.88 47.55
N ASP A 408 0.52 -12.04 48.03
CA ASP A 408 -0.89 -12.32 48.22
C ASP A 408 -1.41 -11.58 49.46
N TYR A 409 -1.79 -10.32 49.28
CA TYR A 409 -2.33 -9.47 50.35
C TYR A 409 -3.73 -9.90 50.82
N SER A 410 -4.38 -10.88 50.16
CA SER A 410 -5.65 -11.44 50.64
C SER A 410 -5.49 -12.34 51.87
N LYS A 411 -4.24 -12.65 52.24
CA LYS A 411 -3.86 -13.48 53.39
C LYS A 411 -3.21 -12.69 54.54
N VAL A 412 -3.15 -11.36 54.44
CA VAL A 412 -2.57 -10.46 55.46
C VAL A 412 -3.66 -9.82 56.29
#